data_AF-A0A022L5L5-F1
#
_entry.id   AF-A0A022L5L5-F1
#
_cell.length_a   1.000
_cell.length_b   1.000
_cell.length_c   1.000
_cell.angle_alpha   90.00
_cell.angle_beta   90.00
_cell.angle_gamma   90.00
#
_symmetry.space_group_name_H-M   'P 1'
#
loop_
_entity.id
_entity.type
_entity.pdbx_description
1 polymer ?
#
loop_
_entity_poly.entity_id
_entity_poly.type
_entity_poly.pdbx_seq_one_letter_code
_entity_poly.pdbx_strand_id
1 'polypeptide(L)' 'MYARLYRSLPGPTPVRIVLLVALLAAVVLLLMEVVFPAVESLMPYSHVAVDPAD' A
#
# COMPACT_ATOMS: atom_id res chain seq x y z
N MET A 1 -25.70 -17.20 22.31
CA MET A 1 -24.32 -17.17 22.84
C MET A 1 -23.26 -16.73 21.81
N TYR A 2 -23.61 -15.93 20.79
CA TYR A 2 -22.66 -15.26 19.87
C TYR A 2 -22.76 -13.72 19.91
N ALA A 3 -23.73 -13.20 20.67
CA ALA A 3 -24.07 -11.78 20.73
C ALA A 3 -23.00 -10.90 21.40
N ARG A 4 -22.13 -11.49 22.24
CA ARG A 4 -21.02 -10.76 22.89
C ARG A 4 -19.86 -10.52 21.94
N LEU A 5 -19.61 -11.46 21.00
CA LEU A 5 -18.57 -11.30 19.98
C LEU A 5 -18.94 -10.22 18.96
N TYR A 6 -20.22 -10.10 18.58
CA TYR A 6 -20.67 -9.08 17.62
C TYR A 6 -20.69 -7.65 18.17
N ARG A 7 -20.61 -7.48 19.49
CA ARG A 7 -20.76 -6.18 20.19
C ARG A 7 -19.45 -5.47 20.49
N SER A 8 -18.32 -6.15 20.41
CA SER A 8 -16.98 -5.59 20.64
C SER A 8 -16.37 -4.97 19.38
N LEU A 9 -17.09 -5.01 18.26
CA LEU A 9 -16.65 -4.47 16.99
C LEU A 9 -17.27 -3.06 16.79
N PRO A 10 -16.48 -1.96 16.78
CA PRO A 10 -17.00 -0.67 16.41
C PRO A 10 -17.29 -0.73 14.90
N GLY A 11 -18.57 -0.74 14.57
CA GLY A 11 -19.10 -0.87 13.21
C GLY A 11 -19.45 -2.32 12.81
N PRO A 12 -20.52 -2.49 12.01
CA PRO A 12 -20.93 -3.80 11.49
C PRO A 12 -19.79 -4.43 10.68
N THR A 13 -19.71 -5.76 10.64
CA THR A 13 -18.69 -6.55 9.90
C THR A 13 -18.30 -5.98 8.53
N PRO A 14 -19.23 -5.54 7.66
CA PRO A 14 -18.88 -4.90 6.39
C PRO A 14 -18.06 -3.61 6.54
N VAL A 15 -18.35 -2.76 7.53
CA VAL A 15 -17.62 -1.49 7.75
C VAL A 15 -16.16 -1.75 8.10
N ARG A 16 -15.88 -2.81 8.87
CA ARG A 16 -14.50 -3.21 9.17
C ARG A 16 -13.76 -3.74 7.96
N ILE A 17 -14.43 -4.52 7.11
CA ILE A 17 -13.85 -5.00 5.85
C ILE A 17 -13.53 -3.80 4.96
N VAL A 18 -14.46 -2.86 4.80
CA VAL A 18 -14.25 -1.64 4.02
C VAL A 18 -13.08 -0.83 4.58
N LEU A 19 -12.98 -0.67 5.90
CA LEU A 19 -11.85 0.03 6.54
C LEU A 19 -10.51 -0.65 6.28
N LEU A 20 -10.44 -1.98 6.39
CA LEU A 20 -9.21 -2.74 6.10
C LEU A 20 -8.82 -2.65 4.62
N VAL A 21 -9.80 -2.74 3.71
CA VAL A 21 -9.57 -2.60 2.27
C VAL A 21 -9.10 -1.19 1.92
N ALA A 22 -9.73 -0.16 2.51
CA ALA A 22 -9.30 1.22 2.32
C ALA A 22 -7.89 1.47 2.86
N LEU A 23 -7.56 0.90 4.02
CA LEU A 23 -6.22 1.01 4.61
C LEU A 23 -5.17 0.27 3.75
N LEU A 24 -5.50 -0.91 3.24
CA LEU A 24 -4.65 -1.65 2.30
C LEU A 24 -4.40 -0.83 1.02
N ALA A 25 -5.46 -0.28 0.43
CA ALA A 25 -5.35 0.55 -0.77
C ALA A 25 -4.49 1.80 -0.52
N ALA A 26 -4.67 2.46 0.63
CA ALA A 26 -3.85 3.60 1.02
C ALA A 26 -2.36 3.23 1.16
N VAL A 27 -2.05 2.06 1.74
CA VAL A 27 -0.67 1.56 1.84
C VAL A 27 -0.07 1.26 0.46
N VAL A 28 -0.83 0.62 -0.43
CA VAL A 28 -0.39 0.35 -1.81
C VAL A 28 -0.11 1.66 -2.56
N LEU A 29 -1.00 2.64 -2.46
CA LEU A 29 -0.79 3.95 -3.09
C LEU A 29 0.42 4.69 -2.50
N LEU A 30 0.57 4.70 -1.17
CA LEU A 30 1.74 5.28 -0.50
C LEU A 30 3.04 4.62 -0.97
N LEU A 31 3.05 3.29 -1.10
CA LEU A 31 4.20 2.56 -1.61
C LEU A 31 4.51 2.97 -3.04
N MET A 32 3.52 2.99 -3.94
CA MET A 32 3.71 3.33 -5.36
C MET A 32 4.11 4.80 -5.57
N GLU A 33 3.46 5.75 -4.90
CA GLU A 33 3.65 7.19 -5.13
C GLU A 33 4.85 7.77 -4.39
N VAL A 34 5.24 7.19 -3.25
CA VAL A 34 6.29 7.76 -2.38
C VAL A 34 7.47 6.83 -2.22
N VAL A 35 7.24 5.58 -1.83
CA VAL A 35 8.33 4.67 -1.46
C VAL A 35 9.10 4.19 -2.68
N PHE A 36 8.42 3.77 -3.73
CA PHE A 36 9.04 3.36 -4.99
C PHE A 36 9.95 4.45 -5.60
N PRO A 37 9.49 5.70 -5.81
CA PRO A 37 10.37 6.75 -6.36
C PRO A 37 11.52 7.12 -5.42
N ALA A 38 11.30 7.11 -4.11
CA ALA A 38 12.38 7.32 -3.14
C ALA A 38 13.45 6.22 -3.24
N VAL A 39 13.04 4.96 -3.37
CA VAL A 39 13.95 3.81 -3.51
C VAL A 39 14.66 3.83 -4.87
N GLU A 40 13.96 4.16 -5.95
CA GLU A 40 14.54 4.30 -7.30
C GLU A 40 15.70 5.31 -7.33
N SER A 41 15.55 6.44 -6.65
CA SER A 41 16.61 7.46 -6.54
C SER A 41 17.88 6.95 -5.85
N LEU A 42 17.75 5.94 -5.00
CA LEU A 42 18.85 5.32 -4.26
C LEU A 42 19.45 4.13 -5.02
N MET A 43 18.78 3.64 -6.07
CA MET A 43 19.26 2.49 -6.84
C MET A 43 20.35 2.90 -7.83
N PRO A 44 21.58 2.35 -7.72
CA PRO A 44 22.71 2.73 -8.58
C PRO A 44 22.58 2.35 -10.06
N TYR A 45 21.55 1.57 -10.43
CA TYR A 45 21.34 1.01 -11.77
C TYR A 45 20.19 1.67 -12.54
N SER A 46 19.68 2.82 -12.08
CA SER A 46 18.59 3.57 -12.74
C SER A 46 19.04 4.32 -14.02
N HIS A 47 20.34 4.32 -14.33
CA HIS A 47 20.86 4.76 -15.63
C HIS A 47 20.84 3.61 -16.64
N VAL A 48 19.94 3.70 -17.63
CA VAL A 48 20.05 2.93 -18.87
C VAL A 48 21.35 3.36 -19.55
N ALA A 49 22.34 2.47 -19.60
CA ALA A 49 23.52 2.62 -20.41
C ALA A 49 23.10 2.55 -21.89
N VAL A 50 22.68 3.68 -22.43
CA VAL A 50 22.70 3.89 -23.87
C VAL A 50 24.13 4.26 -24.18
N ASP A 51 24.96 3.30 -24.61
CA ASP A 51 26.21 3.64 -25.26
C ASP A 51 25.84 4.48 -26.50
N PRO A 52 26.25 5.75 -26.58
CA PRO A 52 26.17 6.48 -27.83
C PRO A 52 27.06 5.72 -28.80
N ALA A 53 26.46 5.13 -29.82
CA ALA A 53 27.20 4.49 -30.89
C ALA A 53 27.90 5.58 -31.72
N ASP A 54 29.06 6.01 -31.24
CA ASP A 54 30.10 6.68 -32.02
C ASP A 54 31.33 5.76 -32.13
#